data_AF-A0A151JP63-F1
#
_entry.id   AF-A0A151JP63-F1
#
_cell.length_a   1.000
_cell.length_b   1.000
_cell.length_c   1.000
_cell.angle_alpha   90.00
_cell.angle_beta   90.00
_cell.angle_gamma   90.00
#
_symmetry.space_group_name_H-M   'P 1'
#
loop_
_entity.id
_entity.type
_entity.pdbx_description
1 polymer ?
#
loop_
_entity_poly.entity_id
_entity_poly.type
_entity_poly.pdbx_seq_one_letter_code
_entity_poly.pdbx_strand_id
1 'polypeptide(L)'
;MPRKRALRKSNPWWTDELTKLKKEVSRKRKIIQGSNRPKSQSQRTEEEAGRISALRQEYQESLRHYNRAIRRTKYESWKNFVTECGNEKPWGFVYKQQANKLRTEKVISTLRRGANFTKTAKETAQWLLDTHVPEDLSHEDTQNQGEARKPGKNSARNARFPILYEDGIGYSDQNVQQWQSTRHGLSRSQSFKNIGKRNP
;
A
#
# COMPACT_ATOMS: atom_id res chain seq x y z
N MET A 1 -7.79 -41.92 -1.31
CA MET A 1 -7.90 -40.54 -1.85
C MET A 1 -7.14 -39.56 -0.95
N PRO A 2 -6.36 -38.60 -1.50
CA PRO A 2 -5.68 -37.59 -0.70
C PRO A 2 -6.70 -36.67 -0.02
N ARG A 3 -6.68 -36.59 1.32
CA ARG A 3 -7.54 -35.66 2.07
C ARG A 3 -7.04 -34.23 1.82
N LYS A 4 -7.89 -33.34 1.30
CA LYS A 4 -7.59 -31.90 1.21
C LYS A 4 -7.30 -31.41 2.62
N ARG A 5 -6.06 -30.99 2.90
CA ARG A 5 -5.71 -30.35 4.17
C ARG A 5 -6.52 -29.06 4.25
N ALA A 6 -7.29 -28.88 5.32
CA ALA A 6 -7.93 -27.60 5.60
C ALA A 6 -6.82 -26.55 5.64
N LEU A 7 -6.86 -25.59 4.70
CA LEU A 7 -5.96 -24.44 4.72
C LEU A 7 -6.13 -23.80 6.10
N ARG A 8 -5.01 -23.58 6.81
CA ARG A 8 -5.06 -22.90 8.10
C ARG A 8 -5.76 -21.56 7.89
N LYS A 9 -6.61 -21.19 8.85
CA LYS A 9 -7.25 -19.87 8.84
C LYS A 9 -6.15 -18.82 8.64
N SER A 10 -6.35 -17.95 7.65
CA SER A 10 -5.61 -16.69 7.50
C SER A 10 -5.48 -16.01 8.87
N ASN A 11 -4.43 -15.21 9.04
CA ASN A 11 -4.11 -14.36 10.20
C ASN A 11 -5.20 -14.34 11.31
N PRO A 12 -4.92 -14.73 12.57
CA PRO A 12 -5.94 -15.03 13.60
C PRO A 12 -7.03 -13.97 13.82
N TRP A 13 -6.76 -12.69 13.54
CA TRP A 13 -7.74 -11.60 13.64
C TRP A 13 -8.62 -11.41 12.38
N TRP A 14 -8.36 -12.15 11.31
CA TRP A 14 -9.09 -12.06 10.05
C TRP A 14 -10.37 -12.89 10.09
N THR A 15 -11.52 -12.21 10.14
CA THR A 15 -12.83 -12.84 10.24
C THR A 15 -13.57 -12.87 8.89
N ASP A 16 -14.60 -13.72 8.80
CA ASP A 16 -15.48 -13.77 7.63
C ASP A 16 -16.23 -12.44 7.44
N GLU A 17 -16.53 -11.73 8.52
CA GLU A 17 -17.13 -10.40 8.50
C GLU A 17 -16.22 -9.38 7.82
N LEU A 18 -14.93 -9.34 8.17
CA LEU A 18 -13.95 -8.48 7.49
C LEU A 18 -13.86 -8.82 6.00
N THR A 19 -13.98 -10.10 5.64
CA THR A 19 -14.00 -10.52 4.24
C THR A 19 -15.23 -9.99 3.51
N LYS A 20 -16.41 -10.05 4.13
CA LYS A 20 -17.65 -9.47 3.58
C LYS A 20 -17.52 -7.96 3.39
N LEU A 21 -17.03 -7.25 4.40
CA LEU A 21 -16.81 -5.80 4.34
C LEU A 21 -15.79 -5.40 3.28
N LYS A 22 -14.66 -6.12 3.19
CA LYS A 22 -13.65 -5.91 2.14
C LYS A 22 -14.24 -6.06 0.73
N LYS A 23 -15.09 -7.08 0.53
CA LYS A 23 -15.80 -7.31 -0.74
C LYS A 23 -16.76 -6.16 -1.05
N GLU A 24 -17.50 -5.66 -0.06
CA GLU A 24 -18.41 -4.53 -0.23
C GLU A 24 -17.67 -3.25 -0.63
N VAL A 25 -16.61 -2.89 0.09
CA VAL A 25 -15.76 -1.72 -0.22
C VAL A 25 -15.16 -1.84 -1.62
N SER A 26 -14.69 -3.04 -1.99
CA SER A 26 -14.14 -3.30 -3.32
C SER A 26 -15.18 -3.13 -4.43
N ARG A 27 -16.43 -3.58 -4.19
CA ARG A 27 -17.55 -3.39 -5.13
C ARG A 27 -17.86 -1.90 -5.32
N LYS A 28 -18.00 -1.15 -4.23
CA LYS A 28 -18.27 0.30 -4.27
C LYS A 28 -17.14 1.08 -4.96
N ARG A 29 -15.88 0.73 -4.68
CA ARG A 29 -14.70 1.31 -5.37
C ARG A 29 -14.77 1.10 -6.88
N LYS A 30 -15.10 -0.11 -7.35
CA LYS A 30 -15.22 -0.42 -8.78
C LYS A 30 -16.32 0.39 -9.45
N ILE A 31 -17.46 0.59 -8.79
CA ILE A 31 -18.56 1.41 -9.31
C ILE A 31 -18.10 2.85 -9.53
N ILE A 32 -17.41 3.45 -8.54
CA ILE A 32 -16.89 4.83 -8.64
C ILE A 32 -15.81 4.95 -9.72
N GLN A 33 -14.92 3.97 -9.83
CA GLN A 33 -13.89 3.97 -10.89
C GLN A 33 -14.52 3.85 -12.28
N GLY A 34 -15.61 3.08 -12.41
CA GLY A 34 -16.40 2.97 -13.63
C GLY A 34 -17.11 4.28 -14.00
N SER A 35 -17.71 4.98 -13.03
CA SER A 35 -18.43 6.25 -13.27
C SER A 35 -17.50 7.44 -13.53
N ASN A 36 -16.25 7.36 -13.09
CA ASN A 36 -15.21 8.36 -13.37
C ASN A 36 -14.51 8.19 -14.73
N ARG A 37 -14.91 7.22 -15.57
CA ARG A 37 -14.35 7.10 -16.93
C ARG A 37 -14.56 8.41 -17.70
N PRO A 38 -13.56 8.87 -18.49
CA PRO A 38 -13.61 10.16 -19.16
C PRO A 38 -14.67 10.13 -20.25
N LYS A 39 -15.89 10.56 -19.92
CA LYS A 39 -16.74 11.27 -20.87
C LYS A 39 -16.25 12.71 -20.89
N SER A 40 -16.30 13.38 -22.05
CA SER A 40 -15.96 14.80 -22.16
C SER A 40 -16.62 15.56 -20.99
N GLN A 41 -15.81 16.23 -20.16
CA GLN A 41 -16.25 16.86 -18.92
C GLN A 41 -17.37 17.90 -19.17
N SER A 42 -17.45 18.42 -20.40
CA SER A 42 -18.50 19.31 -20.90
C SER A 42 -19.87 18.67 -21.12
N GLN A 43 -19.99 17.33 -21.06
CA GLN A 43 -21.25 16.60 -21.31
C GLN A 43 -21.87 15.99 -20.04
N ARG A 44 -21.34 16.26 -18.84
CA ARG A 44 -21.96 15.78 -17.60
C ARG A 44 -23.12 16.68 -17.21
N THR A 45 -24.30 16.08 -17.10
CA THR A 45 -25.47 16.71 -16.49
C THR A 45 -25.26 16.88 -14.98
N GLU A 46 -25.90 17.89 -14.38
CA GLU A 46 -25.85 18.13 -12.93
C GLU A 46 -26.36 16.93 -12.12
N GLU A 47 -27.38 16.24 -12.62
CA GLU A 47 -27.93 15.02 -12.01
C GLU A 47 -26.88 13.89 -11.92
N GLU A 48 -26.06 13.71 -12.96
CA GLU A 48 -24.99 12.70 -12.96
C GLU A 48 -23.87 13.08 -11.98
N ALA A 49 -23.56 14.37 -11.85
CA ALA A 49 -22.62 14.86 -10.86
C ALA A 49 -23.12 14.59 -9.42
N GLY A 50 -24.41 14.83 -9.15
CA GLY A 50 -25.07 14.51 -7.89
C GLY A 50 -25.10 13.01 -7.59
N ARG A 51 -25.33 12.17 -8.60
CA ARG A 51 -25.25 10.71 -8.46
C ARG A 51 -23.84 10.25 -8.08
N ILE A 52 -22.80 10.78 -8.74
CA ILE A 52 -21.41 10.42 -8.46
C ILE A 52 -21.00 10.88 -7.06
N SER A 53 -21.46 12.05 -6.59
CA SER A 53 -21.15 12.52 -5.24
C SER A 53 -21.79 11.63 -4.17
N ALA A 54 -23.05 11.22 -4.34
CA ALA A 54 -23.72 10.27 -3.45
C ALA A 54 -23.00 8.91 -3.37
N LEU A 55 -22.61 8.34 -4.53
CA LEU A 55 -21.84 7.09 -4.58
C LEU A 55 -20.49 7.21 -3.84
N ARG A 56 -19.81 8.36 -3.97
CA ARG A 56 -18.56 8.63 -3.26
C ARG A 56 -18.78 8.67 -1.74
N GLN A 57 -19.87 9.27 -1.28
CA GLN A 57 -20.22 9.31 0.14
C GLN A 57 -20.46 7.89 0.69
N GLU A 58 -21.29 7.08 0.03
CA GLU A 58 -21.55 5.70 0.45
C GLU A 58 -20.28 4.84 0.51
N TYR A 59 -19.36 5.04 -0.45
CA TYR A 59 -18.07 4.38 -0.44
C TYR A 59 -17.23 4.82 0.76
N GLN A 60 -17.13 6.13 1.02
CA GLN A 60 -16.38 6.63 2.16
C GLN A 60 -16.93 6.09 3.48
N GLU A 61 -18.25 6.02 3.64
CA GLU A 61 -18.89 5.46 4.82
C GLU A 61 -18.55 3.97 4.98
N SER A 62 -18.67 3.18 3.91
CA SER A 62 -18.29 1.76 3.94
C SER A 62 -16.81 1.53 4.25
N LEU A 63 -15.94 2.41 3.75
CA LEU A 63 -14.50 2.36 3.99
C LEU A 63 -14.18 2.71 5.45
N ARG A 64 -14.82 3.74 6.02
CA ARG A 64 -14.70 4.09 7.44
C ARG A 64 -15.16 2.93 8.32
N HIS A 65 -16.29 2.32 7.99
CA HIS A 65 -16.81 1.16 8.71
C HIS A 65 -15.84 -0.03 8.67
N TYR A 66 -15.37 -0.40 7.48
CA TYR A 66 -14.37 -1.46 7.31
C TYR A 66 -13.08 -1.18 8.11
N ASN A 67 -12.54 0.03 8.03
CA ASN A 67 -11.33 0.40 8.77
C ASN A 67 -11.53 0.35 10.30
N ARG A 68 -12.69 0.77 10.78
CA ARG A 68 -13.05 0.66 12.22
C ARG A 68 -13.12 -0.81 12.63
N ALA A 69 -13.75 -1.67 11.83
CA ALA A 69 -13.82 -3.10 12.08
C ALA A 69 -12.42 -3.76 12.10
N ILE A 70 -11.53 -3.39 11.18
CA ILE A 70 -10.13 -3.87 11.16
C ILE A 70 -9.40 -3.50 12.44
N ARG A 71 -9.48 -2.24 12.88
CA ARG A 71 -8.80 -1.80 14.11
C ARG A 71 -9.34 -2.53 15.33
N ARG A 72 -10.66 -2.67 15.42
CA ARG A 72 -11.33 -3.37 16.52
C ARG A 72 -10.91 -4.83 16.61
N THR A 73 -11.02 -5.58 15.51
CA THR A 73 -10.68 -7.01 15.47
C THR A 73 -9.21 -7.28 15.75
N LYS A 74 -8.29 -6.45 15.23
CA LYS A 74 -6.87 -6.51 15.58
C LYS A 74 -6.64 -6.29 17.07
N TYR A 75 -7.26 -5.26 17.64
CA TYR A 75 -7.15 -4.96 19.06
C TYR A 75 -7.71 -6.08 19.94
N GLU A 76 -8.89 -6.60 19.63
CA GLU A 76 -9.52 -7.71 20.34
C GLU A 76 -8.66 -8.98 20.26
N SER A 77 -8.14 -9.31 19.08
CA SER A 77 -7.23 -10.45 18.93
C SER A 77 -5.94 -10.29 19.73
N TRP A 78 -5.36 -9.08 19.77
CA TRP A 78 -4.18 -8.81 20.58
C TRP A 78 -4.48 -8.91 22.07
N LYS A 79 -5.59 -8.30 22.52
CA LYS A 79 -6.05 -8.38 23.91
C LYS A 79 -6.26 -9.83 24.34
N ASN A 80 -6.90 -10.64 23.50
CA ASN A 80 -7.13 -12.06 23.76
C ASN A 80 -5.80 -12.82 23.82
N PHE A 81 -4.89 -12.57 22.89
CA PHE A 81 -3.56 -13.17 22.90
C PHE A 81 -2.80 -12.86 24.20
N VAL A 82 -2.75 -11.59 24.62
CA VAL A 82 -2.09 -11.19 25.87
C VAL A 82 -2.78 -11.79 27.09
N THR A 83 -4.11 -11.87 27.09
CA THR A 83 -4.85 -12.45 28.21
C THR A 83 -4.60 -13.96 28.33
N GLU A 84 -4.68 -14.70 27.22
CA GLU A 84 -4.48 -16.16 27.18
C GLU A 84 -3.02 -16.54 27.44
N CYS A 85 -2.08 -15.88 26.74
CA CYS A 85 -0.66 -16.22 26.82
C CYS A 85 0.04 -15.57 28.02
N GLY A 86 -0.39 -14.39 28.45
CA GLY A 86 0.24 -13.63 29.54
C GLY A 86 -0.33 -13.94 30.91
N ASN A 87 -1.65 -14.07 31.06
CA ASN A 87 -2.27 -14.23 32.38
C ASN A 87 -2.64 -15.69 32.68
N GLU A 88 -3.32 -16.38 31.76
CA GLU A 88 -3.80 -17.73 32.02
C GLU A 88 -2.69 -18.79 31.89
N LYS A 89 -1.80 -18.63 30.89
CA LYS A 89 -0.70 -19.57 30.62
C LYS A 89 0.63 -18.84 30.40
N PRO A 90 1.12 -18.04 31.36
CA PRO A 90 2.35 -17.22 31.24
C PRO A 90 3.56 -18.01 30.71
N TRP A 91 3.72 -19.25 31.19
CA TRP A 91 4.85 -20.12 30.82
C TRP A 91 4.54 -21.05 29.64
N GLY A 92 3.30 -21.11 29.17
CA GLY A 92 2.89 -22.07 28.15
C GLY A 92 3.56 -21.86 26.80
N PHE A 93 3.77 -20.59 26.41
CA PHE A 93 4.50 -20.26 25.18
C PHE A 93 6.00 -20.53 25.32
N VAL A 94 6.62 -20.02 26.40
CA VAL A 94 8.06 -20.19 26.68
C VAL A 94 8.42 -21.68 26.77
N TYR A 95 7.60 -22.48 27.45
CA TYR A 95 7.80 -23.93 27.55
C TYR A 95 7.70 -24.61 26.19
N LYS A 96 6.72 -24.25 25.35
CA LYS A 96 6.61 -24.79 23.99
C LYS A 96 7.80 -24.40 23.12
N GLN A 97 8.33 -23.18 23.30
CA GLN A 97 9.50 -22.70 22.59
C GLN A 97 10.75 -23.48 23.00
N GLN A 98 11.03 -23.58 24.31
CA GLN A 98 12.20 -24.31 24.82
C GLN A 98 12.15 -25.80 24.50
N ALA A 99 10.96 -26.41 24.53
CA ALA A 99 10.77 -27.81 24.19
C ALA A 99 10.80 -28.08 22.67
N ASN A 100 11.04 -27.07 21.82
CA ASN A 100 10.91 -27.15 20.36
C ASN A 100 9.56 -27.74 19.90
N LYS A 101 8.52 -27.55 20.71
CA LYS A 101 7.13 -27.99 20.44
C LYS A 101 6.34 -26.93 19.68
N LEU A 102 6.93 -25.77 19.42
CA LEU A 102 6.39 -24.82 18.45
C LEU A 102 6.49 -25.43 17.06
N ARG A 103 5.33 -25.63 16.42
CA ARG A 103 5.27 -26.01 15.00
C ARG A 103 5.72 -24.82 14.17
N THR A 104 7.02 -24.69 13.95
CA THR A 104 7.56 -23.83 12.91
C THR A 104 7.17 -24.43 11.56
N GLU A 105 6.62 -23.63 10.66
CA GLU A 105 6.42 -24.07 9.28
C GLU A 105 7.80 -24.36 8.71
N LYS A 106 8.11 -25.66 8.57
CA LYS A 106 9.32 -26.09 7.90
C LYS A 106 9.11 -25.75 6.43
N VAL A 107 9.62 -24.60 6.01
CA VAL A 107 9.63 -24.19 4.61
C VAL A 107 10.34 -25.32 3.86
N ILE A 108 9.57 -26.06 3.06
CA ILE A 108 10.08 -27.14 2.20
C ILE A 108 10.80 -26.44 1.04
N SER A 109 11.95 -25.85 1.34
CA SER A 109 12.80 -25.17 0.36
C SER A 109 13.79 -26.18 -0.22
N THR A 110 13.29 -27.29 -0.75
CA THR A 110 14.12 -28.27 -1.45
C THR A 110 13.74 -28.25 -2.92
N LEU A 111 14.46 -27.47 -3.72
CA LEU A 111 14.38 -27.51 -5.18
C LEU A 111 15.30 -28.61 -5.70
N ARG A 112 14.90 -29.28 -6.78
CA ARG A 112 15.64 -30.39 -7.37
C ARG A 112 16.60 -29.86 -8.43
N ARG A 113 17.89 -30.07 -8.23
CA ARG A 113 18.97 -29.81 -9.19
C ARG A 113 19.41 -31.14 -9.80
N GLY A 114 18.79 -31.53 -10.92
CA GLY A 114 19.08 -32.80 -11.59
C GLY A 114 18.81 -34.01 -10.69
N ALA A 115 19.85 -34.71 -10.25
CA ALA A 115 19.75 -35.84 -9.32
C ALA A 115 19.76 -35.44 -7.82
N ASN A 116 20.17 -34.21 -7.50
CA ASN A 116 20.36 -33.73 -6.13
C ASN A 116 19.25 -32.76 -5.71
N PHE A 117 19.05 -32.60 -4.40
CA PHE A 117 18.10 -31.62 -3.84
C PHE A 117 18.85 -30.59 -3.01
N THR A 118 18.43 -29.33 -3.10
CA THR A 118 18.92 -28.29 -2.20
C THR A 118 18.47 -28.58 -0.77
N LYS A 119 19.36 -28.36 0.21
CA LYS A 119 19.14 -28.74 1.61
C LYS A 119 18.79 -27.55 2.51
N THR A 120 19.14 -26.34 2.08
CA THR A 120 18.94 -25.11 2.85
C THR A 120 18.24 -24.05 2.03
N ALA A 121 17.49 -23.16 2.70
CA ALA A 121 16.83 -22.03 2.03
C ALA A 121 17.82 -21.13 1.29
N LYS A 122 19.04 -20.96 1.83
CA LYS A 122 20.12 -20.20 1.18
C LYS A 122 20.53 -20.83 -0.15
N GLU A 123 20.77 -22.14 -0.15
CA GLU A 123 21.13 -22.89 -1.37
C GLU A 123 20.02 -22.83 -2.43
N THR A 124 18.77 -22.92 -2.00
CA THR A 124 17.59 -22.80 -2.85
C THR A 124 17.46 -21.40 -3.45
N ALA A 125 17.65 -20.35 -2.65
CA ALA A 125 17.61 -18.97 -3.11
C ALA A 125 18.76 -18.67 -4.06
N GLN A 126 19.98 -19.11 -3.74
CA GLN A 126 21.15 -18.95 -4.61
C GLN A 126 20.89 -19.61 -5.97
N TRP A 127 20.41 -20.86 -5.97
CA TRP A 127 20.12 -21.56 -7.22
C TRP A 127 19.06 -20.86 -8.08
N LEU A 128 18.01 -20.32 -7.46
CA LEU A 128 16.99 -19.54 -8.18
C LEU A 128 17.59 -18.28 -8.79
N LEU A 129 18.45 -17.57 -8.06
CA LEU A 129 19.15 -16.39 -8.57
C LEU A 129 20.07 -16.76 -9.73
N ASP A 130 20.94 -17.75 -9.56
CA ASP A 130 21.87 -18.20 -10.60
C ASP A 130 21.14 -18.66 -11.88
N THR A 131 19.97 -19.28 -11.74
CA THR A 131 19.20 -19.83 -12.88
C THR A 131 18.40 -18.76 -13.61
N HIS A 132 17.83 -17.78 -12.89
CA HIS A 132 16.88 -16.82 -13.46
C HIS A 132 17.42 -15.40 -13.61
N VAL A 133 18.57 -15.11 -13.00
CA VAL A 133 19.20 -13.79 -13.01
C VAL A 133 20.66 -13.98 -13.41
N PRO A 134 20.97 -13.98 -14.72
CA PRO A 134 22.36 -14.07 -15.17
C PRO A 134 23.18 -12.91 -14.63
N GLU A 135 24.48 -13.12 -14.45
CA GLU A 135 25.39 -12.07 -14.02
C GLU A 135 25.42 -10.94 -15.05
N ASP A 136 25.16 -9.72 -14.60
CA ASP A 136 25.20 -8.52 -15.46
C ASP A 136 26.66 -8.10 -15.65
N LEU A 137 27.31 -8.69 -16.65
CA LEU A 137 28.74 -8.51 -16.94
C LEU A 137 28.95 -7.41 -17.98
N SER A 138 29.71 -6.38 -17.60
CA SER A 138 29.86 -5.17 -18.41
C SER A 138 30.58 -5.33 -19.75
N HIS A 139 31.29 -6.44 -19.94
CA HIS A 139 32.02 -6.74 -21.16
C HIS A 139 31.18 -7.50 -22.19
N GLU A 140 30.03 -8.05 -21.79
CA GLU A 140 29.06 -8.69 -22.70
C GLU A 140 28.05 -7.68 -23.27
N ASP A 141 28.11 -6.43 -22.80
CA ASP A 141 27.24 -5.36 -23.23
C ASP A 141 27.46 -4.99 -24.71
N THR A 142 26.36 -4.81 -25.42
CA THR A 142 26.35 -4.05 -26.68
C THR A 142 26.60 -2.56 -26.39
N GLN A 143 27.13 -1.81 -27.36
CA GLN A 143 27.40 -0.36 -27.22
C GLN A 143 26.21 0.43 -26.61
N ASN A 144 24.98 0.18 -27.05
CA ASN A 144 23.77 0.83 -26.52
C ASN A 144 23.50 0.49 -25.04
N GLN A 145 23.81 -0.74 -24.60
CA GLN A 145 23.65 -1.19 -23.21
C GLN A 145 24.71 -0.52 -22.32
N GLY A 146 25.95 -0.45 -22.80
CA GLY A 146 27.03 0.25 -22.11
C GLY A 146 26.77 1.75 -21.93
N GLU A 147 26.12 2.39 -22.91
CA GLU A 147 25.68 3.78 -22.79
C GLU A 147 24.55 3.96 -21.77
N ALA A 148 23.60 3.02 -21.69
CA ALA A 148 22.52 3.03 -20.70
C ALA A 148 23.01 2.77 -19.26
N ARG A 149 24.09 2.00 -19.06
CA ARG A 149 24.69 1.78 -17.72
C ARG A 149 25.38 3.02 -17.17
N LYS A 150 25.87 3.93 -18.02
CA LYS A 150 26.48 5.19 -17.57
C LYS A 150 25.44 5.96 -16.75
N PRO A 151 25.70 6.30 -15.47
CA PRO A 151 24.73 7.01 -14.66
C PRO A 151 24.42 8.34 -15.33
N GLY A 152 23.17 8.50 -15.79
CA GLY A 152 22.71 9.77 -16.34
C GLY A 152 22.91 10.86 -15.30
N LYS A 153 23.55 11.97 -15.70
CA LYS A 153 23.86 13.13 -14.83
C LYS A 153 22.62 13.71 -14.09
N ASN A 154 21.42 13.29 -14.48
CA ASN A 154 20.13 13.72 -13.93
C ASN A 154 19.41 12.67 -13.04
N SER A 155 19.89 11.43 -12.91
CA SER A 155 19.17 10.36 -12.19
C SER A 155 19.08 10.53 -10.66
N ALA A 156 19.94 11.36 -10.07
CA ALA A 156 19.92 11.62 -8.62
C ALA A 156 18.64 12.33 -8.13
N ARG A 157 17.86 12.98 -9.03
CA ARG A 157 16.64 13.71 -8.64
C ARG A 157 15.40 12.83 -8.52
N ASN A 158 15.36 11.66 -9.17
CA ASN A 158 14.15 10.85 -9.30
C ASN A 158 14.18 9.52 -8.53
N ALA A 159 15.30 9.19 -7.86
CA ALA A 159 15.44 7.95 -7.08
C ALA A 159 14.81 8.01 -5.66
N ARG A 160 13.78 8.84 -5.46
CA ARG A 160 12.88 8.67 -4.31
C ARG A 160 11.85 7.61 -4.68
N PHE A 161 12.27 6.34 -4.58
CA PHE A 161 11.32 5.24 -4.51
C PHE A 161 10.27 5.57 -3.44
N PRO A 162 8.96 5.52 -3.73
CA PRO A 162 7.96 5.59 -2.68
C PRO A 162 8.09 4.31 -1.87
N ILE A 163 8.81 4.41 -0.75
CA ILE A 163 8.80 3.42 0.30
C ILE A 163 7.32 3.32 0.71
N LEU A 164 6.69 2.19 0.40
CA LEU A 164 5.38 1.85 0.95
C LEU A 164 5.59 1.67 2.46
N TYR A 165 5.53 2.79 3.20
CA TYR A 165 5.46 2.76 4.65
C TYR A 165 4.17 2.05 5.06
N GLU A 166 4.30 1.03 5.91
CA GLU A 166 3.19 0.29 6.52
C GLU A 166 2.37 1.14 7.52
N ASP A 167 2.73 2.39 7.73
CA ASP A 167 2.02 3.27 8.65
C ASP A 167 1.12 4.24 7.89
N GLY A 168 -0.16 4.15 8.20
CA GLY A 168 -1.20 4.91 7.54
C GLY A 168 -1.08 6.42 7.70
N ILE A 169 -1.89 7.06 6.84
CA ILE A 169 -2.32 8.46 6.82
C ILE A 169 -1.48 9.36 5.90
N GLY A 170 -2.11 9.80 4.80
CA GLY A 170 -1.64 10.94 4.01
C GLY A 170 -2.04 10.89 2.53
N TYR A 171 -3.33 10.94 2.21
CA TYR A 171 -3.74 11.45 0.89
C TYR A 171 -4.15 12.91 1.08
N SER A 172 -3.32 13.84 0.63
CA SER A 172 -3.79 15.14 0.10
C SER A 172 -2.73 15.80 -0.81
N ASP A 173 -2.38 15.20 -1.93
CA ASP A 173 -1.60 15.84 -3.00
C ASP A 173 -2.48 16.51 -4.06
N GLN A 174 -3.55 17.21 -3.64
CA GLN A 174 -4.35 18.05 -4.53
C GLN A 174 -4.38 19.53 -4.16
N ASN A 175 -3.61 19.97 -3.16
CA ASN A 175 -3.53 21.40 -2.80
C ASN A 175 -2.18 22.07 -3.12
N VAL A 176 -1.26 21.42 -3.84
CA VAL A 176 0.05 22.00 -4.17
C VAL A 176 0.03 22.85 -5.46
N GLN A 177 -1.03 22.80 -6.28
CA GLN A 177 -1.10 23.61 -7.52
C GLN A 177 -2.00 24.85 -7.48
N GLN A 178 -2.72 25.13 -6.38
CA GLN A 178 -3.57 26.33 -6.31
C GLN A 178 -2.98 27.49 -5.48
N TRP A 179 -1.77 27.34 -4.92
CA TRP A 179 -1.11 28.39 -4.13
C TRP A 179 0.11 29.05 -4.80
N GLN A 180 0.47 28.68 -6.03
CA GLN A 180 1.59 29.30 -6.77
C GLN A 180 1.17 30.29 -7.86
N SER A 181 -0.13 30.52 -8.10
CA SER A 181 -0.59 31.48 -9.12
C SER A 181 -0.91 32.89 -8.60
N THR A 182 -0.64 33.20 -7.32
CA THR A 182 -0.91 34.53 -6.74
C THR A 182 0.33 35.16 -6.08
N ARG A 183 1.51 34.91 -6.65
CA ARG A 183 2.71 35.72 -6.41
C ARG A 183 3.49 35.78 -7.71
N HIS A 184 3.27 36.85 -8.46
CA HIS A 184 4.10 37.46 -9.50
C HIS A 184 3.24 37.91 -10.68
N GLY A 185 3.01 39.22 -10.74
CA GLY A 185 2.49 39.89 -11.92
C GLY A 185 1.23 40.70 -11.66
N LEU A 186 1.39 41.94 -11.19
CA LEU A 186 0.79 43.14 -11.81
C LEU A 186 1.33 44.36 -11.06
N SER A 187 2.50 44.81 -11.51
CA SER A 187 2.90 46.21 -11.43
C SER A 187 2.13 46.95 -12.51
N ARG A 188 1.25 47.87 -12.14
CA ARG A 188 0.99 49.04 -12.97
C ARG A 188 0.65 50.25 -12.09
N SER A 189 1.38 51.30 -12.41
CA SER A 189 1.55 52.60 -11.78
C SER A 189 0.31 53.51 -11.79
N GLN A 190 0.41 54.60 -11.01
CA GLN A 190 -0.31 55.89 -11.05
C GLN A 190 -1.68 55.95 -10.33
N SER A 191 -2.07 57.00 -9.59
CA SER A 191 -1.51 58.34 -9.37
C SER A 191 -2.14 59.00 -8.11
N PHE A 192 -1.30 59.74 -7.38
CA PHE A 192 -1.49 60.97 -6.59
C PHE A 192 -2.87 61.54 -6.14
N LYS A 193 -2.80 62.14 -4.92
CA LYS A 193 -3.47 63.39 -4.41
C LYS A 193 -4.95 63.24 -3.99
N ASN A 194 -5.48 63.85 -2.92
CA ASN A 194 -5.00 64.73 -1.83
C ASN A 194 -6.22 65.04 -0.92
N ILE A 195 -5.99 65.44 0.34
CA ILE A 195 -6.82 66.39 1.16
C ILE A 195 -8.25 65.90 1.55
N GLY A 196 -8.73 65.94 2.80
CA GLY A 196 -8.28 66.68 3.96
C GLY A 196 -9.24 66.54 5.15
N LYS A 197 -8.82 67.17 6.24
CA LYS A 197 -9.43 67.33 7.57
C LYS A 197 -10.92 67.71 7.53
N ARG A 198 -11.73 67.20 8.46
CA ARG A 198 -12.25 67.91 9.67
C ARG A 198 -13.44 67.18 10.31
N ASN A 199 -13.42 67.30 11.64
CA ASN A 199 -14.41 66.99 12.69
C ASN A 199 -15.71 67.82 12.55
N PRO A 200 -16.77 67.64 13.38
CA PRO A 200 -16.75 67.57 14.85
C PRO A 200 -17.14 66.22 15.46
#